data_AF-A0A0A1H0K3-F1
#
_entry.id   AF-A0A0A1H0K3-F1
#
_cell.length_a   1.000
_cell.length_b   1.000
_cell.length_c   1.000
_cell.angle_alpha   90.00
_cell.angle_beta   90.00
_cell.angle_gamma   90.00
#
_symmetry.space_group_name_H-M   'P 1'
#
loop_
_entity.id
_entity.type
_entity.pdbx_description
1 polymer ?
#
loop_
_entity_poly.entity_id
_entity_poly.type
_entity_poly.pdbx_seq_one_letter_code
_entity_poly.pdbx_strand_id
1 'polypeptide(L)'
;MPKSYWNSPSNVDKFVIKPIKEELTPLFRGLTVRKKYGKGRGKPVIGYSFTWKPEKKDANDFSQGQLQDERQKLFNIQHNGELTEQEKWRAIDKVKGLTLGSTEKQALADKQAEHDKKIRDQARQEALAELRKGFGNHA
;
A
#
# COMPACT_ATOMS: atom_id res chain seq x y z
N MET A 1 -3.55 -5.14 26.39
CA MET A 1 -2.40 -4.54 25.68
C MET A 1 -1.25 -4.32 26.66
N PRO A 2 0.01 -4.52 26.25
CA PRO A 2 1.18 -4.29 27.09
C PRO A 2 1.18 -2.88 27.70
N LYS A 3 1.61 -2.76 28.96
CA LYS A 3 1.66 -1.46 29.66
C LYS A 3 2.52 -0.42 28.91
N SER A 4 3.61 -0.86 28.28
CA SER A 4 4.52 -0.04 27.49
C SER A 4 3.86 0.69 26.31
N TYR A 5 2.74 0.19 25.79
CA TYR A 5 2.03 0.83 24.69
C TYR A 5 1.26 2.07 25.14
N TRP A 6 0.96 2.20 26.44
CA TRP A 6 0.25 3.36 26.99
C TRP A 6 1.15 4.56 27.29
N ASN A 7 2.48 4.38 27.25
CA ASN A 7 3.45 5.46 27.50
C ASN A 7 3.33 6.61 26.49
N SER A 8 2.84 6.33 25.28
CA SER A 8 2.53 7.33 24.26
C SER A 8 1.34 6.87 23.43
N PRO A 9 0.36 7.74 23.12
CA PRO A 9 -0.71 7.42 22.18
C PRO A 9 -0.20 6.93 20.82
N SER A 10 0.97 7.39 20.39
CA SER A 10 1.59 6.95 19.12
C SER A 10 2.04 5.49 19.13
N ASN A 11 2.32 4.92 20.31
CA ASN A 11 2.69 3.51 20.43
C ASN A 11 1.51 2.60 20.07
N VAL A 12 0.29 2.97 20.47
CA VAL A 12 -0.92 2.23 20.10
C VAL A 12 -1.08 2.24 18.58
N ASP A 13 -0.90 3.39 17.93
CA ASP A 13 -0.99 3.45 16.47
C ASP A 13 0.08 2.59 15.79
N LYS A 14 1.32 2.65 16.28
CA LYS A 14 2.47 1.95 15.68
C LYS A 14 2.40 0.44 15.88
N PHE A 15 2.06 -0.03 17.08
CA PHE A 15 2.18 -1.43 17.46
C PHE A 15 0.86 -2.19 17.41
N VAL A 16 -0.27 -1.49 17.33
CA VAL A 16 -1.60 -2.12 17.35
C VAL A 16 -2.34 -1.78 16.06
N ILE A 17 -2.56 -0.50 15.79
CA ILE A 17 -3.42 -0.10 14.67
C ILE A 17 -2.77 -0.39 13.32
N LYS A 18 -1.48 -0.10 13.16
CA LYS A 18 -0.76 -0.35 11.91
C LYS A 18 -0.74 -1.86 11.56
N PRO A 19 -0.32 -2.78 12.45
CA PRO A 19 -0.42 -4.21 12.17
C PRO A 19 -1.84 -4.69 11.86
N ILE A 20 -2.85 -4.19 12.59
CA ILE A 20 -4.26 -4.52 12.34
C ILE A 20 -4.69 -4.10 10.92
N LYS A 21 -4.32 -2.90 10.46
CA LYS A 21 -4.62 -2.48 9.08
C LYS A 21 -3.99 -3.41 8.05
N GLU A 22 -2.73 -3.79 8.26
CA GLU A 22 -2.00 -4.67 7.34
C GLU A 22 -2.61 -6.09 7.29
N GLU A 23 -3.04 -6.63 8.44
CA GLU A 23 -3.51 -8.01 8.56
C GLU A 23 -5.00 -8.19 8.28
N LEU A 24 -5.83 -7.19 8.59
CA LEU A 24 -7.28 -7.29 8.43
C LEU A 24 -7.78 -6.79 7.07
N THR A 25 -7.04 -5.90 6.39
CA THR A 25 -7.42 -5.44 5.04
C THR A 25 -7.55 -6.56 4.01
N PRO A 26 -6.70 -7.61 4.00
CA PRO A 26 -6.88 -8.77 3.14
C PRO A 26 -8.24 -9.45 3.31
N LEU A 27 -8.79 -9.44 4.53
CA LEU A 27 -10.02 -10.12 4.90
C LEU A 27 -11.25 -9.24 4.68
N PHE A 28 -11.21 -8.00 5.18
CA PHE A 28 -12.35 -7.10 5.14
C PHE A 28 -12.24 -6.08 4.01
N ARG A 29 -13.11 -6.20 3.01
CA ARG A 29 -13.15 -5.27 1.89
C ARG A 29 -13.47 -3.85 2.36
N GLY A 30 -12.61 -2.91 2.00
CA GLY A 30 -12.81 -1.49 2.32
C GLY A 30 -12.72 -1.19 3.82
N LEU A 31 -11.89 -1.94 4.55
CA LEU A 31 -11.61 -1.66 5.96
C LEU A 31 -11.11 -0.23 6.17
N THR A 32 -11.71 0.46 7.13
CA THR A 32 -11.37 1.82 7.54
C THR A 32 -11.22 1.86 9.05
N VAL A 33 -10.17 2.52 9.53
CA VAL A 33 -9.91 2.71 10.96
C VAL A 33 -9.84 4.21 11.26
N ARG A 34 -10.76 4.70 12.09
CA ARG A 34 -10.85 6.12 12.48
C ARG A 34 -10.63 6.29 13.97
N LYS A 35 -9.86 7.29 14.38
CA LYS A 35 -9.72 7.68 15.79
C LYS A 35 -10.99 8.41 16.24
N LYS A 36 -11.51 8.03 17.40
CA LYS A 36 -12.52 8.78 18.13
C LYS A 36 -11.84 9.64 19.18
N TYR A 37 -12.14 10.94 19.15
CA TYR A 37 -11.56 11.92 20.05
C TYR A 37 -12.56 12.36 21.11
N GLY A 38 -12.08 12.50 22.35
CA GLY A 38 -12.85 13.02 23.47
C GLY A 38 -12.91 14.55 23.47
N LYS A 39 -13.81 15.10 24.30
CA LYS A 39 -14.01 16.54 24.47
C LYS A 39 -13.01 17.22 25.43
N GLY A 40 -12.06 16.46 26.01
CA GLY A 40 -11.07 16.97 26.95
C GLY A 40 -9.99 17.86 26.30
N ARG A 41 -9.19 18.54 27.13
CA ARG A 41 -8.04 19.36 26.69
C ARG A 41 -7.09 18.51 25.84
N GLY A 42 -6.67 19.04 24.70
CA GLY A 42 -5.78 18.35 23.77
C GLY A 42 -6.44 17.26 22.92
N LYS A 43 -7.79 17.15 22.93
CA LYS A 43 -8.56 16.15 22.17
C LYS A 43 -7.96 14.74 22.30
N PRO A 44 -8.02 14.13 23.50
CA PRO A 44 -7.45 12.79 23.69
C PRO A 44 -8.14 11.76 22.80
N VAL A 45 -7.39 10.78 22.29
CA VAL A 45 -7.97 9.62 21.60
C VAL A 45 -8.64 8.75 22.66
N ILE A 46 -9.96 8.58 22.56
CA ILE A 46 -10.76 7.78 23.51
C ILE A 46 -11.12 6.40 22.94
N GLY A 47 -10.93 6.19 21.64
CA GLY A 47 -11.20 4.91 21.01
C GLY A 47 -10.93 4.92 19.51
N TYR A 48 -11.19 3.78 18.89
CA TYR A 48 -11.07 3.57 17.45
C TYR A 48 -12.38 3.00 16.91
N SER A 49 -12.76 3.44 15.71
CA SER A 49 -13.92 2.93 14.97
C SER A 49 -13.42 2.14 13.78
N PHE A 50 -13.90 0.91 13.65
CA PHE A 50 -13.64 0.04 12.51
C PHE A 50 -14.91 -0.04 11.67
N THR A 51 -14.78 0.18 10.36
CA THR A 51 -15.88 0.04 9.40
C THR A 51 -15.38 -0.68 8.17
N TRP A 52 -16.22 -1.47 7.52
CA TRP A 52 -15.90 -2.17 6.27
C TRP A 52 -17.16 -2.29 5.41
N LYS A 53 -16.98 -2.67 4.14
CA LYS A 53 -18.12 -2.94 3.26
C LYS A 53 -18.76 -4.27 3.66
N PRO A 54 -20.09 -4.31 3.88
CA PRO A 54 -20.76 -5.56 4.22
C PRO A 54 -20.65 -6.55 3.06
N GLU A 55 -20.57 -7.83 3.41
CA GLU A 55 -20.57 -8.92 2.45
C GLU A 55 -21.96 -9.06 1.82
N LYS A 56 -22.00 -9.53 0.57
CA LYS A 56 -23.28 -9.81 -0.09
C LYS A 56 -23.91 -11.02 0.59
N LYS A 57 -25.23 -10.98 0.84
CA LYS A 57 -25.95 -12.08 1.51
C LYS A 57 -25.84 -13.42 0.77
N ASP A 58 -25.72 -13.36 -0.56
CA ASP A 58 -25.62 -14.53 -1.43
C ASP A 58 -24.17 -14.81 -1.86
N ALA A 59 -23.18 -14.20 -1.20
CA ALA A 59 -21.79 -14.52 -1.47
C ALA A 59 -21.46 -15.92 -0.94
N ASN A 60 -20.72 -16.69 -1.75
CA ASN A 60 -20.08 -17.90 -1.27
C ASN A 60 -18.85 -17.50 -0.43
N ASP A 61 -18.89 -17.77 0.87
CA ASP A 61 -17.87 -17.48 1.87
C ASP A 61 -16.83 -18.61 2.02
N PHE A 62 -17.03 -19.73 1.33
CA PHE A 62 -16.08 -20.84 1.34
C PHE A 62 -14.88 -20.56 0.43
N SER A 63 -13.71 -21.04 0.88
CA SER A 63 -12.49 -21.02 0.07
C SER A 63 -12.75 -21.65 -1.30
N GLN A 64 -12.35 -20.93 -2.35
CA GLN A 64 -12.43 -21.42 -3.73
C GLN A 64 -11.07 -21.95 -4.21
N GLY A 65 -10.13 -22.15 -3.27
CA GLY A 65 -8.76 -22.58 -3.52
C GLY A 65 -7.75 -21.46 -3.29
N GLN A 66 -6.51 -21.86 -2.99
CA GLN A 66 -5.46 -20.94 -2.52
C GLN A 66 -5.22 -19.75 -3.46
N LEU A 67 -5.19 -19.99 -4.78
CA LEU A 67 -4.95 -18.94 -5.77
C LEU A 67 -6.07 -17.89 -5.82
N GLN A 68 -7.34 -18.34 -5.69
CA GLN A 68 -8.49 -17.44 -5.74
C GLN A 68 -8.60 -16.64 -4.45
N ASP A 69 -8.36 -17.29 -3.31
CA ASP A 69 -8.31 -16.64 -2.00
C ASP A 69 -7.17 -15.59 -1.94
N GLU A 70 -5.98 -15.92 -2.45
CA GLU A 70 -4.85 -14.99 -2.52
C GLU A 70 -5.18 -13.80 -3.44
N ARG A 71 -5.75 -14.06 -4.62
CA ARG A 71 -6.16 -12.99 -5.54
C ARG A 71 -7.17 -12.04 -4.89
N GLN A 72 -8.15 -12.57 -4.16
CA GLN A 72 -9.14 -11.75 -3.46
C GLN A 72 -8.51 -10.90 -2.35
N LYS A 73 -7.57 -11.48 -1.58
CA LYS A 73 -6.79 -10.76 -0.56
C LYS A 73 -5.97 -9.62 -1.16
N LEU A 74 -5.25 -9.89 -2.25
CA LEU A 74 -4.45 -8.88 -2.95
C LEU A 74 -5.33 -7.77 -3.54
N PHE A 75 -6.47 -8.13 -4.11
CA PHE A 75 -7.46 -7.18 -4.61
C PHE A 75 -7.95 -6.24 -3.51
N ASN A 76 -8.26 -6.78 -2.32
CA ASN A 76 -8.70 -5.98 -1.18
C ASN A 76 -7.62 -4.98 -0.72
N ILE A 77 -6.35 -5.40 -0.68
CA ILE A 77 -5.22 -4.53 -0.31
C ILE A 77 -5.03 -3.40 -1.34
N GLN A 78 -4.96 -3.75 -2.63
CA GLN A 78 -4.64 -2.80 -3.70
C GLN A 78 -5.69 -1.69 -3.81
N HIS A 79 -6.97 -2.06 -3.70
CA HIS A 79 -8.09 -1.13 -3.84
C HIS A 79 -8.56 -0.49 -2.53
N ASN A 80 -7.87 -0.71 -1.41
CA ASN A 80 -8.15 0.04 -0.19
C ASN A 80 -7.51 1.44 -0.26
N GLY A 81 -8.33 2.49 -0.19
CA GLY A 81 -7.87 3.88 -0.16
C GLY A 81 -7.36 4.35 1.21
N GLU A 82 -7.60 3.58 2.27
CA GLU A 82 -7.21 3.92 3.65
C GLU A 82 -5.79 3.46 4.01
N LEU A 83 -5.14 2.71 3.12
CA LEU A 83 -3.76 2.24 3.26
C LEU A 83 -2.83 3.10 2.40
N THR A 84 -1.72 3.50 3.00
CA THR A 84 -0.56 4.06 2.30
C THR A 84 0.12 3.01 1.41
N GLU A 85 0.94 3.43 0.43
CA GLU A 85 1.70 2.49 -0.42
C GLU A 85 2.55 1.52 0.42
N GLN A 86 3.21 2.03 1.47
CA GLN A 86 4.02 1.23 2.38
C GLN A 86 3.19 0.18 3.13
N GLU A 87 2.03 0.56 3.68
CA GLU A 87 1.13 -0.39 4.34
C GLU A 87 0.61 -1.44 3.35
N LYS A 88 0.35 -1.07 2.09
CA LYS A 88 -0.04 -2.02 1.05
C LYS A 88 1.08 -3.02 0.76
N TRP A 89 2.32 -2.57 0.59
CA TRP A 89 3.45 -3.47 0.37
C TRP A 89 3.66 -4.44 1.53
N ARG A 90 3.58 -3.95 2.78
CA ARG A 90 3.68 -4.81 3.97
C ARG A 90 2.55 -5.83 4.07
N ALA A 91 1.32 -5.42 3.74
CA ALA A 91 0.19 -6.34 3.71
C ALA A 91 0.36 -7.42 2.62
N ILE A 92 0.89 -7.04 1.44
CA ILE A 92 1.21 -7.99 0.36
C ILE A 92 2.29 -8.98 0.82
N ASP A 93 3.36 -8.49 1.46
CA ASP A 93 4.41 -9.37 2.00
C ASP A 93 3.84 -10.40 2.96
N LYS A 94 2.95 -9.99 3.88
CA LYS A 94 2.28 -10.88 4.83
C LYS A 94 1.40 -11.92 4.13
N VAL A 95 0.61 -11.51 3.12
CA VAL A 95 -0.25 -12.43 2.36
C VAL A 95 0.58 -13.48 1.61
N LYS A 96 1.72 -13.07 1.05
CA LYS A 96 2.60 -13.94 0.26
C LYS A 96 3.64 -14.71 1.09
N GLY A 97 3.69 -14.49 2.41
CA GLY A 97 4.71 -15.06 3.28
C GLY A 97 6.15 -14.59 2.97
N LEU A 98 6.30 -13.40 2.39
CA LEU A 98 7.58 -12.81 2.04
C LEU A 98 8.22 -12.09 3.24
N THR A 99 9.51 -11.83 3.13
CA THR A 99 10.21 -10.98 4.10
C THR A 99 9.65 -9.56 4.03
N LEU A 100 9.38 -8.99 5.21
CA LEU A 100 8.75 -7.66 5.31
C LEU A 100 9.66 -6.58 4.71
N GLY A 101 9.15 -5.86 3.70
CA GLY A 101 9.87 -4.82 2.95
C GLY A 101 10.44 -5.30 1.61
N SER A 102 10.26 -6.57 1.25
CA SER A 102 10.70 -7.09 -0.05
C SER A 102 9.90 -6.48 -1.21
N THR A 103 8.58 -6.41 -1.09
CA THR A 103 7.72 -5.77 -2.11
C THR A 103 8.05 -4.28 -2.28
N GLU A 104 8.33 -3.58 -1.17
CA GLU A 104 8.75 -2.16 -1.19
C GLU A 104 10.06 -1.98 -1.97
N LYS A 105 11.07 -2.82 -1.68
CA LYS A 105 12.36 -2.79 -2.38
C LYS A 105 12.21 -3.04 -3.88
N GLN A 106 11.40 -4.02 -4.26
CA GLN A 106 11.14 -4.32 -5.67
C GLN A 106 10.45 -3.15 -6.37
N ALA A 107 9.39 -2.59 -5.77
CA ALA A 107 8.66 -1.48 -6.35
C ALA A 107 9.54 -0.23 -6.54
N LEU A 108 10.48 0.03 -5.62
CA LEU A 108 11.44 1.12 -5.76
C LEU A 108 12.47 0.85 -6.87
N ALA A 109 12.97 -0.38 -6.98
CA ALA A 109 13.87 -0.78 -8.06
C ALA A 109 13.20 -0.65 -9.43
N ASP A 110 11.93 -1.05 -9.55
CA ASP A 110 11.15 -0.93 -10.78
C ASP A 110 10.94 0.55 -11.15
N LYS A 111 10.56 1.39 -10.18
CA LYS A 111 10.43 2.85 -10.37
C LYS A 111 11.75 3.48 -10.85
N GLN A 112 12.88 3.07 -10.29
CA GLN A 112 14.19 3.56 -10.72
C GLN A 112 14.53 3.09 -12.14
N ALA A 113 14.31 1.81 -12.45
CA ALA A 113 14.57 1.26 -13.79
C ALA A 113 13.71 1.93 -14.87
N GLU A 114 12.44 2.24 -14.57
CA GLU A 114 11.57 3.00 -15.47
C GLU A 114 12.06 4.43 -15.69
N HIS A 115 12.50 5.10 -14.63
CA HIS A 115 13.06 6.44 -14.72
C HIS A 115 14.33 6.46 -15.57
N ASP A 116 15.25 5.53 -15.34
CA ASP A 116 16.51 5.42 -16.10
C ASP A 116 16.25 5.05 -17.57
N LYS A 117 15.22 4.23 -17.84
CA LYS A 117 14.77 3.96 -19.21
C LYS A 117 14.28 5.24 -19.89
N LYS A 118 13.46 6.05 -19.23
CA LYS A 118 12.97 7.33 -19.78
C LYS A 118 14.12 8.29 -20.11
N ILE A 119 15.11 8.40 -19.23
CA ILE A 119 16.30 9.24 -19.49
C ILE A 119 17.06 8.74 -20.72
N ARG A 120 17.29 7.43 -20.83
CA ARG A 120 17.99 6.86 -21.99
C ARG A 120 17.22 7.08 -23.29
N ASP A 121 15.90 6.90 -23.27
CA ASP A 121 15.04 7.12 -24.43
C ASP A 121 15.04 8.61 -24.83
N GLN A 122 15.00 9.52 -23.87
CA GLN A 122 15.11 10.96 -24.12
C GLN A 122 16.46 11.34 -24.72
N ALA A 123 17.56 10.90 -24.12
CA ALA A 123 18.91 11.15 -24.63
C ALA A 123 19.10 10.60 -26.06
N ARG A 124 18.50 9.43 -26.36
CA ARG A 124 18.49 8.86 -27.71
C ARG A 124 17.72 9.74 -28.70
N GLN A 125 16.57 10.29 -28.32
CA GLN A 125 15.79 11.19 -29.18
C GLN A 125 16.52 12.52 -29.43
N GLU A 126 17.15 13.09 -28.40
CA GLU A 126 17.95 14.32 -28.51
C GLU A 126 19.14 14.13 -29.46
N ALA A 127 19.90 13.04 -29.31
CA ALA A 127 21.02 12.72 -30.20
C ALA A 127 20.57 12.54 -31.66
N LEU A 128 19.43 11.87 -31.90
CA LEU A 128 18.86 11.73 -33.25
C LEU A 128 18.44 13.07 -33.85
N ALA A 129 17.89 13.97 -33.04
CA ALA A 129 17.49 15.31 -33.47
C ALA A 129 18.71 16.17 -33.84
N GLU A 130 19.81 16.08 -33.10
CA GLU A 130 21.07 16.77 -33.41
C GLU A 130 21.69 16.27 -34.71
N LEU A 131 21.77 14.95 -34.91
CA LEU A 131 22.24 14.36 -36.17
C LEU A 131 21.43 14.88 -37.35
N ARG A 132 20.09 14.91 -37.24
CA ARG A 132 19.21 15.40 -38.31
C ARG A 132 19.44 16.88 -38.64
N LYS A 133 19.73 17.73 -37.64
CA LYS A 133 20.09 19.14 -37.86
C LYS A 133 21.44 19.28 -38.58
N GLY A 134 22.42 18.45 -38.23
CA GLY A 134 23.74 18.44 -38.87
C GLY A 134 23.70 18.10 -40.36
N PHE A 135 22.87 17.11 -40.76
CA PHE A 135 22.71 16.74 -42.17
C PHE A 135 21.85 17.71 -43.00
N GLY A 136 21.02 18.53 -42.35
CA GLY A 136 20.14 19.50 -43.04
C GLY A 136 20.84 20.79 -43.49
N ASN A 137 22.05 21.08 -43.02
CA ASN A 137 22.82 22.29 -43.36
C ASN A 137 23.77 22.12 -44.56
N HIS A 138 23.72 20.99 -45.26
CA HIS A 138 24.55 20.67 -46.43
C HIS A 138 23.75 20.53 -47.74
N ALA A 139 22.55 21.12 -47.84
CA ALA A 139 21.76 21.19 -49.06
C ALA A 139 21.57 22.64 -49.52
#